data_AF-A0A7W0T7L8-F1
#
_entry.id   AF-A0A7W0T7L8-F1
#
_cell.length_a   1.000
_cell.length_b   1.000
_cell.length_c   1.000
_cell.angle_alpha   90.00
_cell.angle_beta   90.00
_cell.angle_gamma   90.00
#
_symmetry.space_group_name_H-M   'P 1'
#
loop_
_entity.id
_entity.type
_entity.pdbx_description
1 polymer ?
#
loop_
_entity_poly.entity_id
_entity_poly.type
_entity_poly.pdbx_seq_one_letter_code
_entity_poly.pdbx_strand_id
1 'polypeptide(L)'
;MALYGVGAIVALAALGAAIFLTGFGGNDPSPEKVRADLEAAGCELQAVKAQRGQHTLGADETFDWNTEPPTSGPHFGFDDAGNLGTVIWGAYEEPLQLARVVHNLEH
;
A
#
# COMPACT_ATOMS: atom_id res chain seq x y z
N MET A 1 54.35 20.18 8.03
CA MET A 1 52.97 20.32 7.50
C MET A 1 52.51 19.17 6.60
N ALA A 2 53.38 18.25 6.14
CA ALA A 2 52.96 17.13 5.28
C ALA A 2 52.35 15.92 6.03
N LEU A 3 52.70 15.72 7.32
CA LEU A 3 52.29 14.53 8.07
C LEU A 3 50.80 14.54 8.49
N TYR A 4 50.23 15.73 8.77
CA TYR A 4 48.82 15.88 9.12
C TYR A 4 47.88 15.73 7.90
N GLY A 5 48.36 16.04 6.69
CA GLY A 5 47.59 15.88 5.46
C GLY A 5 47.40 14.42 5.06
N VAL A 6 48.42 13.57 5.25
CA VAL A 6 48.34 12.13 4.96
C VAL A 6 47.42 11.42 5.94
N GLY A 7 47.49 11.76 7.23
CA GLY A 7 46.61 11.18 8.25
C GLY A 7 45.12 11.48 8.02
N ALA A 8 44.80 12.72 7.63
CA ALA A 8 43.43 13.11 7.30
C ALA A 8 42.87 12.37 6.08
N ILE A 9 43.69 12.17 5.03
CA ILE A 9 43.28 11.45 3.82
C ILE A 9 43.04 9.96 4.12
N VAL A 10 43.90 9.33 4.90
CA VAL A 10 43.74 7.92 5.28
C VAL A 10 42.49 7.73 6.15
N ALA A 11 42.24 8.64 7.10
CA ALA A 11 41.04 8.59 7.93
C ALA A 11 39.75 8.77 7.10
N LEU A 12 39.73 9.68 6.13
CA LEU A 12 38.59 9.88 5.23
C LEU A 12 38.38 8.69 4.29
N ALA A 13 39.47 8.09 3.78
CA ALA A 13 39.37 6.88 2.95
C ALA A 13 38.86 5.67 3.74
N ALA A 14 39.32 5.49 4.98
CA ALA A 14 38.85 4.44 5.87
C ALA A 14 37.38 4.64 6.26
N LEU A 15 36.97 5.88 6.54
CA LEU A 15 35.57 6.22 6.81
C LEU A 15 34.69 6.00 5.59
N GLY A 16 35.15 6.42 4.41
CA GLY A 16 34.45 6.18 3.14
C GLY A 16 34.31 4.68 2.82
N ALA A 17 35.35 3.89 3.07
CA ALA A 17 35.31 2.44 2.91
C ALA A 17 34.36 1.78 3.94
N ALA A 18 34.37 2.23 5.18
CA ALA A 18 33.45 1.74 6.21
C ALA A 18 31.99 2.05 5.84
N ILE A 19 31.69 3.29 5.41
CA ILE A 19 30.36 3.69 4.93
C ILE A 19 29.97 2.93 3.67
N PHE A 20 30.90 2.66 2.76
CA PHE A 20 30.63 1.86 1.58
C PHE A 20 30.28 0.40 1.92
N LEU A 21 30.99 -0.19 2.89
CA LEU A 21 30.77 -1.56 3.36
C LEU A 21 29.52 -1.73 4.23
N THR A 22 29.08 -0.68 4.94
CA THR A 22 27.94 -0.77 5.87
C THR A 22 26.69 -0.02 5.42
N GLY A 23 26.79 0.90 4.45
CA GLY A 23 25.78 1.92 4.17
C GLY A 23 24.97 1.74 2.89
N PHE A 24 25.28 0.77 2.03
CA PHE A 24 24.55 0.54 0.76
C PHE A 24 23.89 -0.83 0.64
N GLY A 25 24.07 -1.72 1.62
CA GLY A 25 23.39 -3.01 1.70
C GLY A 25 22.06 -2.88 2.43
N GLY A 26 21.10 -2.16 1.84
CA GLY A 26 19.71 -2.26 2.30
C GLY A 26 19.26 -3.70 2.11
N ASN A 27 19.18 -4.48 3.19
CA ASN A 27 18.70 -5.86 3.14
C ASN A 27 17.17 -5.85 3.12
N ASP A 28 16.59 -5.11 2.16
CA ASP A 28 15.17 -5.07 1.95
C ASP A 28 14.70 -6.51 1.74
N PRO A 29 13.71 -6.98 2.52
CA PRO A 29 13.24 -8.34 2.38
C PRO A 29 12.73 -8.52 0.96
N SER A 30 13.17 -9.60 0.30
CA SER A 30 12.66 -9.93 -1.02
C SER A 30 11.14 -10.14 -0.94
N PRO A 31 10.37 -9.87 -2.01
CA PRO A 31 8.92 -10.11 -2.02
C PRO A 31 8.55 -11.53 -1.60
N GLU A 32 9.38 -12.52 -1.94
CA GLU A 32 9.20 -13.93 -1.56
C GLU A 32 9.35 -14.12 -0.04
N LYS A 33 10.31 -13.45 0.59
CA LYS A 33 10.47 -13.49 2.05
C LYS A 33 9.28 -12.84 2.75
N VAL A 34 8.82 -11.70 2.26
CA VAL A 34 7.62 -11.03 2.81
C VAL A 34 6.40 -11.94 2.72
N ARG A 35 6.20 -12.58 1.56
CA ARG A 35 5.10 -13.53 1.36
C ARG A 35 5.17 -14.70 2.35
N ALA A 36 6.34 -15.30 2.51
CA ALA A 36 6.54 -16.41 3.43
C ALA A 36 6.29 -16.01 4.90
N ASP A 37 6.74 -14.81 5.31
CA ASP A 37 6.52 -14.32 6.68
C ASP A 37 5.02 -14.08 6.96
N LEU A 38 4.25 -13.59 5.99
CA LEU A 38 2.80 -13.41 6.09
C LEU A 38 2.04 -14.76 6.13
N GLU A 39 2.40 -15.71 5.26
CA GLU A 39 1.81 -17.05 5.27
C GLU A 39 2.12 -17.78 6.60
N ALA A 40 3.33 -17.62 7.14
CA ALA A 40 3.72 -18.15 8.45
C ALA A 40 2.95 -17.51 9.61
N ALA A 41 2.52 -16.25 9.47
CA ALA A 41 1.63 -15.57 10.42
C ALA A 41 0.16 -16.01 10.30
N GLY A 42 -0.17 -16.91 9.36
CA GLY A 42 -1.52 -17.41 9.13
C GLY A 42 -2.35 -16.58 8.15
N CYS A 43 -1.72 -15.65 7.41
CA CYS A 43 -2.41 -14.91 6.36
C CYS A 43 -2.59 -15.77 5.10
N GLU A 44 -3.77 -15.69 4.47
CA GLU A 44 -3.99 -16.21 3.13
C GLU A 44 -3.72 -15.10 2.10
N LEU A 45 -2.84 -15.38 1.12
CA LEU A 45 -2.44 -14.42 0.11
C LEU A 45 -2.87 -14.86 -1.28
N GLN A 46 -3.73 -14.06 -1.90
CA GLN A 46 -4.18 -14.25 -3.28
C GLN A 46 -3.59 -13.18 -4.19
N ALA A 47 -3.26 -13.58 -5.43
CA ALA A 47 -2.93 -12.67 -6.51
C ALA A 47 -4.03 -12.78 -7.57
N VAL A 48 -4.76 -11.69 -7.79
CA VAL A 48 -5.83 -11.61 -8.79
C VAL A 48 -5.52 -10.53 -9.82
N LYS A 49 -6.16 -10.60 -10.98
CA LYS A 49 -6.05 -9.54 -11.98
C LYS A 49 -6.72 -8.27 -11.44
N ALA A 50 -6.00 -7.15 -11.43
CA ALA A 50 -6.57 -5.87 -11.03
C ALA A 50 -7.77 -5.48 -11.93
N GLN A 51 -8.87 -5.09 -11.29
CA GLN A 51 -10.04 -4.51 -11.96
C GLN A 51 -9.90 -2.98 -11.98
N ARG A 52 -10.44 -2.32 -13.01
CA ARG A 52 -10.25 -0.87 -13.20
C ARG A 52 -11.00 -0.08 -12.12
N GLY A 53 -10.29 0.78 -11.38
CA GLY A 53 -10.89 1.72 -10.42
C GLY A 53 -11.62 2.87 -11.10
N GLN A 54 -12.93 2.99 -10.89
CA GLN A 54 -13.77 4.08 -11.39
C GLN A 54 -14.90 4.39 -10.38
N HIS A 55 -15.18 5.68 -10.16
CA HIS A 55 -16.28 6.16 -9.33
C HIS A 55 -17.64 6.07 -10.04
N THR A 56 -18.01 4.90 -10.53
CA THR A 56 -19.21 4.74 -11.37
C THR A 56 -20.39 4.12 -10.63
N LEU A 57 -20.20 3.61 -9.41
CA LEU A 57 -21.28 2.90 -8.71
C LEU A 57 -22.19 3.86 -7.93
N GLY A 58 -23.49 3.78 -8.23
CA GLY A 58 -24.58 4.39 -7.45
C GLY A 58 -24.96 3.57 -6.21
N ALA A 59 -25.82 4.11 -5.34
CA ALA A 59 -26.12 3.54 -4.01
C ALA A 59 -26.72 2.12 -4.02
N ASP A 60 -27.44 1.76 -5.09
CA ASP A 60 -28.14 0.49 -5.26
C ASP A 60 -27.45 -0.43 -6.27
N GLU A 61 -26.28 -0.04 -6.78
CA GLU A 61 -25.54 -0.82 -7.75
C GLU A 61 -24.59 -1.83 -7.10
N THR A 62 -24.32 -2.91 -7.82
CA THR A 62 -23.38 -3.95 -7.40
C THR A 62 -22.42 -4.25 -8.54
N PHE A 63 -21.27 -4.81 -8.19
CA PHE A 63 -20.27 -5.24 -9.15
C PHE A 63 -19.72 -6.61 -8.76
N ASP A 64 -19.27 -7.38 -9.76
CA ASP A 64 -18.66 -8.69 -9.56
C ASP A 64 -17.16 -8.52 -9.26
N TRP A 65 -16.86 -8.12 -8.02
CA TRP A 65 -15.48 -8.01 -7.55
C TRP A 65 -14.83 -9.39 -7.45
N ASN A 66 -13.56 -9.47 -7.83
CA ASN A 66 -12.83 -10.73 -7.82
C ASN A 66 -12.10 -11.03 -6.49
N THR A 67 -12.32 -10.25 -5.44
CA THR A 67 -11.84 -10.49 -4.08
C THR A 67 -12.91 -10.15 -3.05
N GLU A 68 -12.82 -10.79 -1.88
CA GLU A 68 -13.64 -10.48 -0.72
C GLU A 68 -12.74 -10.29 0.52
N PRO A 69 -12.65 -9.08 1.12
CA PRO A 69 -13.28 -7.84 0.67
C PRO A 69 -12.74 -7.34 -0.69
N PRO A 70 -13.47 -6.46 -1.41
CA PRO A 70 -13.00 -5.87 -2.66
C PRO A 70 -11.68 -5.10 -2.48
N THR A 71 -10.69 -5.39 -3.33
CA THR A 71 -9.37 -4.72 -3.31
C THR A 71 -9.13 -3.81 -4.52
N SER A 72 -9.85 -4.01 -5.62
CA SER A 72 -9.80 -3.17 -6.83
C SER A 72 -11.10 -3.32 -7.62
N GLY A 73 -11.37 -2.41 -8.55
CA GLY A 73 -12.61 -2.38 -9.35
C GLY A 73 -13.37 -1.07 -9.19
N PRO A 74 -14.50 -0.90 -9.89
CA PRO A 74 -15.34 0.27 -9.70
C PRO A 74 -15.85 0.32 -8.27
N HIS A 75 -16.03 1.53 -7.77
CA HIS A 75 -16.43 1.77 -6.39
C HIS A 75 -17.41 2.94 -6.30
N PHE A 76 -18.06 3.02 -5.15
CA PHE A 76 -19.13 3.97 -4.90
C PHE A 76 -18.60 5.39 -4.88
N GLY A 77 -19.21 6.26 -5.68
CA GLY A 77 -18.80 7.65 -5.83
C GLY A 77 -19.99 8.53 -6.21
N PHE A 78 -19.73 9.58 -6.97
CA PHE A 78 -20.78 10.30 -7.70
C PHE A 78 -20.92 9.64 -9.07
N ASP A 79 -22.07 9.06 -9.37
CA ASP A 79 -22.32 8.54 -10.71
C ASP A 79 -22.46 9.69 -11.74
N ASP A 80 -22.53 9.36 -13.04
CA ASP A 80 -22.67 10.33 -14.12
C ASP A 80 -23.98 11.14 -14.05
N ALA A 81 -24.95 10.70 -13.24
CA ALA A 81 -26.22 11.37 -12.97
C ALA A 81 -26.18 12.22 -11.69
N GLY A 82 -25.06 12.25 -10.95
CA GLY A 82 -24.88 13.01 -9.72
C GLY A 82 -25.45 12.36 -8.47
N ASN A 83 -25.80 11.07 -8.51
CA ASN A 83 -26.28 10.35 -7.33
C ASN A 83 -25.13 10.00 -6.39
N LEU A 84 -25.39 10.04 -5.08
CA LEU A 84 -24.44 9.68 -4.03
C LEU A 84 -24.43 8.17 -3.81
N GLY A 85 -23.41 7.48 -4.33
CA GLY A 85 -23.13 6.08 -4.01
C GLY A 85 -22.46 5.90 -2.64
N THR A 86 -21.76 6.92 -2.15
CA THR A 86 -20.99 6.87 -0.90
C THR A 86 -21.89 6.89 0.33
N VAL A 87 -21.35 6.53 1.50
CA VAL A 87 -22.08 6.66 2.78
C VAL A 87 -21.62 7.92 3.50
N ILE A 88 -22.58 8.74 3.96
CA ILE A 88 -22.31 9.98 4.69
C ILE A 88 -21.85 9.64 6.10
N TRP A 89 -20.64 10.09 6.48
CA TRP A 89 -20.05 9.92 7.81
C TRP A 89 -21.03 10.16 8.97
N GLY A 90 -21.12 9.20 9.90
CA GLY A 90 -22.01 9.29 11.06
C GLY A 90 -22.17 7.98 11.82
N ALA A 91 -23.10 7.97 12.78
CA ALA A 91 -23.60 6.75 13.41
C ALA A 91 -24.76 6.22 12.55
N TYR A 92 -24.72 4.92 12.24
CA TYR A 92 -25.72 4.27 11.41
C TYR A 92 -26.51 3.29 12.28
N GLU A 93 -27.83 3.31 12.14
CA GLU A 93 -28.74 2.42 12.89
C GLU A 93 -28.92 1.07 12.20
N GLU A 94 -28.58 0.98 10.92
CA GLU A 94 -28.70 -0.22 10.09
C GLU A 94 -27.33 -0.65 9.52
N PRO A 95 -27.12 -1.96 9.28
CA PRO A 95 -25.90 -2.44 8.64
C PRO A 95 -25.65 -1.78 7.28
N LEU A 96 -24.42 -1.32 7.07
CA LEU A 96 -24.00 -0.73 5.80
C LEU A 96 -23.46 -1.79 4.84
N GLN A 97 -23.65 -1.55 3.55
CA GLN A 97 -22.92 -2.28 2.53
C GLN A 97 -21.42 -1.98 2.68
N LEU A 98 -20.63 -3.00 3.01
CA LEU A 98 -19.19 -2.86 3.32
C LEU A 98 -18.44 -2.14 2.18
N ALA A 99 -18.76 -2.47 0.93
CA ALA A 99 -18.16 -1.83 -0.24
C ALA A 99 -18.44 -0.32 -0.34
N ARG A 100 -19.53 0.19 0.24
CA ARG A 100 -19.81 1.64 0.32
C ARG A 100 -19.00 2.33 1.42
N VAL A 101 -18.65 1.61 2.49
CA VAL A 101 -17.82 2.11 3.60
C VAL A 101 -16.36 2.23 3.20
N VAL A 102 -15.86 1.38 2.31
CA VAL A 102 -14.46 1.42 1.86
C VAL A 102 -14.11 2.77 1.24
N HIS A 103 -15.05 3.43 0.53
CA HIS A 103 -14.83 4.77 -0.02
C HIS A 103 -14.45 5.80 1.06
N ASN A 104 -14.99 5.66 2.27
CA ASN A 104 -14.65 6.53 3.39
C ASN A 104 -13.23 6.31 3.94
N LEU A 105 -12.58 5.18 3.62
CA LEU A 105 -11.19 4.92 4.01
C LEU A 105 -10.18 5.35 2.92
N GLU A 106 -10.65 5.65 1.71
CA GLU A 106 -9.83 6.15 0.60
C GLU A 106 -9.62 7.68 0.62
N HIS A 107 -10.39 8.40 1.43
CA HIS A 107 -10.35 9.85 1.62
C HIS A 107 -10.09 10.24 3.07
#